data_AF-A0A8J2SEL8-F1
#
_entry.id   AF-A0A8J2SEL8-F1
#
_cell.length_a   1.000
_cell.length_b   1.000
_cell.length_c   1.000
_cell.angle_alpha   90.00
_cell.angle_beta   90.00
_cell.angle_gamma   90.00
#
_symmetry.space_group_name_H-M   'P 1'
#
loop_
_entity.id
_entity.type
_entity.pdbx_description
1 polymer ?
#
loop_
_entity_poly.entity_id
_entity_poly.type
_entity_poly.pdbx_seq_one_letter_code
_entity_poly.pdbx_strand_id
1 'polypeptide(L)'
;MTARARAKPTTRRRIPRNGAVGEAPMSFEWKTAAADPAMRRAAWALAVWPWGMPAARPAPEADSLAVAKLRDFNAQRGCAVCTVKLFFVHLHKCGGTTVESYFRQAYGDAFLVPDTGHEGELRDALVVQNKARIRALRAFARPYRVFARHIAYGYHATVDCARPLYMTMLREPTARLLSLYGYLMFGEGKKYRRFPANATFGEFVRHRTTGTCAESTGGVYQEYCLSNYQTRKICGYYAILETAEPSEETFRCAARHLDLFFFVGTVERMQESLCALGHLLQWRFSFDAKKKLNPSAHAATTDEDLEHLVRWDRKLWHLGDRHLDETLRGLPAGTCAPPAASQRPHLKGR
;
A
#
# COMPACT_ATOMS: atom_id res chain seq x y z
N MET A 1 37.36 -21.66 22.43
CA MET A 1 36.27 -21.35 21.48
C MET A 1 34.94 -21.60 22.17
N THR A 2 34.29 -20.56 22.71
CA THR A 2 32.94 -20.68 23.29
C THR A 2 32.06 -19.61 22.66
N ALA A 3 31.20 -20.05 21.74
CA ALA A 3 30.26 -19.19 21.04
C ALA A 3 29.15 -18.74 22.00
N ARG A 4 29.14 -17.46 22.36
CA ARG A 4 28.01 -16.83 23.05
C ARG A 4 26.90 -16.51 22.04
N ALA A 5 25.83 -17.30 22.08
CA ALA A 5 24.58 -16.95 21.43
C ALA A 5 23.99 -15.69 22.10
N ARG A 6 23.94 -14.57 21.36
CA ARG A 6 23.18 -13.38 21.77
C ARG A 6 21.71 -13.61 21.46
N ALA A 7 20.90 -13.82 22.49
CA ALA A 7 19.45 -13.75 22.39
C ALA A 7 19.04 -12.31 22.01
N LYS A 8 18.25 -12.17 20.93
CA LYS A 8 17.63 -10.88 20.58
C LYS A 8 16.42 -10.64 21.50
N PRO A 9 16.30 -9.49 22.17
CA PRO A 9 15.12 -9.18 22.96
C PRO A 9 13.96 -8.81 22.01
N THR A 10 12.98 -9.70 21.86
CA THR A 10 11.74 -9.42 21.14
C THR A 10 10.68 -8.89 22.10
N THR A 11 10.78 -7.62 22.50
CA THR A 11 9.69 -6.93 23.21
C THR A 11 8.68 -6.40 22.20
N ARG A 12 7.79 -7.27 21.70
CA ARG A 12 6.58 -6.81 21.01
C ARG A 12 5.69 -6.11 22.04
N ARG A 13 5.64 -4.77 22.04
CA ARG A 13 4.59 -4.02 22.73
C ARG A 13 3.25 -4.39 22.09
N ARG A 14 2.52 -5.34 22.71
CA ARG A 14 1.11 -5.58 22.37
C ARG A 14 0.33 -4.31 22.72
N ILE A 15 -0.52 -3.87 21.80
CA ILE A 15 -1.60 -2.94 22.16
C ILE A 15 -2.39 -3.64 23.27
N PRO A 16 -2.64 -2.99 24.43
CA PRO A 16 -3.43 -3.61 25.47
C PRO A 16 -4.79 -3.99 24.89
N ARG A 17 -5.09 -5.29 24.84
CA ARG A 17 -6.47 -5.76 24.72
C ARG A 17 -7.12 -5.32 26.02
N ASN A 18 -7.96 -4.29 25.96
CA ASN A 18 -8.72 -3.87 27.12
C ASN A 18 -9.46 -5.08 27.69
N GLY A 19 -9.34 -5.27 29.00
CA GLY A 19 -9.94 -6.36 29.75
C GLY A 19 -11.44 -6.43 29.55
N ALA A 20 -11.96 -7.63 29.77
CA ALA A 20 -13.37 -8.03 29.70
C ALA A 20 -14.34 -6.91 30.11
N VAL A 21 -14.90 -6.23 29.11
CA VAL A 21 -16.23 -5.65 29.20
C VAL A 21 -17.15 -6.76 28.68
N GLY A 22 -18.09 -7.23 29.50
CA GLY A 22 -18.94 -8.38 29.19
C GLY A 22 -19.50 -8.32 27.77
N GLU A 23 -19.03 -9.24 26.91
CA GLU A 23 -19.50 -9.37 25.54
C GLU A 23 -20.79 -10.19 25.56
N ALA A 24 -21.94 -9.51 25.45
CA ALA A 24 -23.09 -10.11 24.81
C ALA A 24 -22.74 -10.28 23.32
N PRO A 25 -22.98 -11.45 22.69
CA PRO A 25 -22.75 -11.60 21.27
C PRO A 25 -23.80 -10.78 20.51
N MET A 26 -23.46 -9.54 20.14
CA MET A 26 -24.20 -8.83 19.11
C MET A 26 -23.82 -9.43 17.75
N SER A 27 -24.63 -10.37 17.28
CA SER A 27 -24.72 -10.68 15.85
C SER A 27 -25.21 -9.43 15.14
N PHE A 28 -24.27 -8.65 14.61
CA PHE A 28 -24.59 -7.46 13.82
C PHE A 28 -24.96 -7.91 12.41
N GLU A 29 -26.26 -7.95 12.11
CA GLU A 29 -26.74 -8.09 10.73
C GLU A 29 -26.30 -6.86 9.92
N TRP A 30 -25.49 -7.08 8.88
CA TRP A 30 -25.18 -6.08 7.87
C TRP A 30 -26.40 -5.84 6.97
N LYS A 31 -27.49 -5.30 7.51
CA LYS A 31 -28.63 -4.82 6.71
C LYS A 31 -28.26 -3.46 6.10
N THR A 32 -27.59 -3.53 4.95
CA THR A 32 -27.63 -2.59 3.82
C THR A 32 -27.96 -1.11 4.09
N ALA A 33 -27.17 -0.43 4.94
CA ALA A 33 -27.06 1.04 4.85
C ALA A 33 -26.53 1.52 3.47
N ALA A 34 -26.00 0.59 2.66
CA ALA A 34 -25.49 0.82 1.31
C ALA A 34 -26.57 0.98 0.21
N ALA A 35 -27.87 0.82 0.50
CA ALA A 35 -28.92 0.87 -0.51
C ALA A 35 -29.42 2.29 -0.82
N ASP A 36 -29.19 3.28 0.06
CA ASP A 36 -29.68 4.65 -0.15
C ASP A 36 -28.69 5.51 -0.97
N PRO A 37 -29.06 5.94 -2.20
CA PRO A 37 -28.24 6.84 -3.02
C PRO A 37 -27.95 8.21 -2.37
N ALA A 38 -28.78 8.68 -1.44
CA ALA A 38 -28.56 9.93 -0.71
C ALA A 38 -27.45 9.77 0.33
N MET A 39 -27.44 8.67 1.09
CA MET A 39 -26.33 8.31 1.98
C MET A 39 -25.01 8.11 1.23
N ARG A 40 -25.03 7.52 0.02
CA ARG A 40 -23.84 7.43 -0.85
C ARG A 40 -23.32 8.81 -1.26
N ARG A 41 -24.21 9.72 -1.65
CA ARG A 41 -23.85 11.11 -2.01
C ARG A 41 -23.34 11.90 -0.81
N ALA A 42 -23.92 11.74 0.37
CA ALA A 42 -23.45 12.37 1.60
C ALA A 42 -22.09 11.82 2.06
N ALA A 43 -21.87 10.51 1.98
CA ALA A 43 -20.57 9.89 2.26
C ALA A 43 -19.50 10.33 1.23
N TRP A 44 -19.88 10.46 -0.05
CA TRP A 44 -19.00 11.00 -1.09
C TRP A 44 -18.66 12.47 -0.82
N ALA A 45 -19.66 13.30 -0.51
CA ALA A 45 -19.45 14.69 -0.12
C ALA A 45 -18.53 14.79 1.11
N LEU A 46 -18.75 14.00 2.17
CA LEU A 46 -17.91 14.04 3.37
C LEU A 46 -16.49 13.49 3.16
N ALA A 47 -16.31 12.49 2.28
CA ALA A 47 -14.98 11.96 1.93
C ALA A 47 -14.18 12.90 1.01
N VAL A 48 -14.88 13.72 0.22
CA VAL A 48 -14.30 14.68 -0.73
C VAL A 48 -14.18 16.08 -0.13
N TRP A 49 -14.93 16.41 0.94
CA TRP A 49 -15.18 17.79 1.39
C TRP A 49 -14.98 18.02 2.90
N PRO A 50 -13.72 17.98 3.38
CA PRO A 50 -13.27 19.24 3.98
C PRO A 50 -11.86 19.66 3.54
N TRP A 51 -11.28 19.03 2.53
CA TRP A 51 -9.94 19.38 2.06
C TRP A 51 -10.09 20.17 0.77
N GLY A 52 -10.16 21.51 0.90
CA GLY A 52 -10.23 22.43 -0.25
C GLY A 52 -9.30 21.97 -1.35
N MET A 53 -9.89 21.49 -2.44
CA MET A 53 -9.15 20.86 -3.52
C MET A 53 -8.37 21.95 -4.27
N PRO A 54 -7.04 21.88 -4.34
CA PRO A 54 -6.34 22.69 -5.33
C PRO A 54 -6.81 22.24 -6.72
N ALA A 55 -7.07 23.21 -7.60
CA ALA A 55 -7.21 22.97 -9.02
C ALA A 55 -5.95 22.26 -9.57
N ALA A 56 -6.04 21.74 -10.79
CA ALA A 56 -5.00 21.01 -11.52
C ALA A 56 -3.55 21.37 -11.14
N ARG A 57 -2.68 20.35 -11.09
CA ARG A 57 -1.23 20.36 -10.75
C ARG A 57 -0.69 21.79 -10.61
N PRO A 58 -0.37 22.27 -9.38
CA PRO A 58 0.17 23.61 -9.24
C PRO A 58 1.43 23.73 -10.09
N ALA A 59 1.69 24.93 -10.58
CA ALA A 59 2.93 25.35 -11.21
C ALA A 59 4.18 24.83 -10.47
N PRO A 60 5.40 24.86 -11.05
CA PRO A 60 6.68 24.41 -10.47
C PRO A 60 6.95 24.69 -8.97
N GLU A 61 6.19 25.57 -8.32
CA GLU A 61 6.12 25.69 -6.86
C GLU A 61 5.67 24.41 -6.12
N ALA A 62 4.88 23.51 -6.71
CA ALA A 62 4.50 22.23 -6.08
C ALA A 62 5.72 21.33 -5.83
N ASP A 63 6.67 21.33 -6.76
CA ASP A 63 7.96 20.63 -6.61
C ASP A 63 8.74 21.23 -5.43
N SER A 64 8.65 22.55 -5.23
CA SER A 64 9.28 23.19 -4.06
C SER A 64 8.72 22.67 -2.73
N LEU A 65 7.41 22.39 -2.63
CA LEU A 65 6.79 21.89 -1.41
C LEU A 65 7.12 20.42 -1.14
N ALA A 66 7.09 19.57 -2.16
CA ALA A 66 7.49 18.17 -2.02
C ALA A 66 8.98 18.07 -1.65
N VAL A 67 9.84 18.85 -2.31
CA VAL A 67 11.28 18.96 -1.99
C VAL A 67 11.49 19.51 -0.57
N ALA A 68 10.75 20.54 -0.15
CA ALA A 68 10.84 21.06 1.21
C ALA A 68 10.42 20.02 2.26
N LYS A 69 9.29 19.33 2.06
CA LYS A 69 8.85 18.24 2.94
C LYS A 69 9.88 17.10 2.99
N LEU A 70 10.48 16.76 1.85
CA LEU A 70 11.51 15.73 1.74
C LEU A 70 12.81 16.14 2.46
N ARG A 71 13.23 17.40 2.33
CA ARG A 71 14.34 17.99 3.11
C ARG A 71 14.04 17.94 4.60
N ASP A 72 12.87 18.37 5.03
CA ASP A 72 12.44 18.33 6.44
C ASP A 72 12.41 16.89 6.97
N PHE A 73 11.88 15.95 6.19
CA PHE A 73 11.88 14.54 6.53
C PHE A 73 13.32 13.99 6.67
N ASN A 74 14.24 14.38 5.79
CA ASN A 74 15.63 13.96 5.88
C ASN A 74 16.39 14.65 7.03
N ALA A 75 16.10 15.92 7.33
CA ALA A 75 16.70 16.67 8.42
C ALA A 75 16.26 16.15 9.80
N GLN A 76 15.03 15.66 9.93
CA GLN A 76 14.48 15.16 11.20
C GLN A 76 14.87 13.70 11.52
N ARG A 77 15.97 13.19 10.96
CA ARG A 77 16.54 11.86 11.33
C ARG A 77 17.00 11.89 12.79
N GLY A 78 16.14 11.41 13.69
CA GLY A 78 16.41 11.34 15.14
C GLY A 78 15.41 12.11 16.03
N CYS A 79 14.48 12.89 15.45
CA CYS A 79 13.47 13.59 16.22
C CYS A 79 12.32 12.63 16.64
N ALA A 80 11.96 12.66 17.93
CA ALA A 80 10.87 11.85 18.48
C ALA A 80 9.47 12.33 18.05
N VAL A 81 9.33 13.59 17.62
CA VAL A 81 8.05 14.20 17.23
C VAL A 81 8.19 14.80 15.83
N CYS A 82 8.33 13.93 14.84
CA CYS A 82 8.45 14.31 13.44
C CYS A 82 7.05 14.73 12.91
N THR A 83 6.93 15.97 12.42
CA THR A 83 5.66 16.49 11.86
C THR A 83 5.41 15.97 10.44
N VAL A 84 6.48 15.60 9.74
CA VAL A 84 6.43 14.98 8.40
C VAL A 84 6.49 13.47 8.54
N LYS A 85 5.50 12.75 8.01
CA LYS A 85 5.47 11.27 8.03
C LYS A 85 5.41 10.74 6.61
N LEU A 86 6.15 9.67 6.34
CA LEU A 86 6.17 8.96 5.07
C LEU A 86 5.09 7.88 5.08
N PHE A 87 4.18 7.93 4.11
CA PHE A 87 3.11 6.96 3.90
C PHE A 87 3.37 6.21 2.60
N PHE A 88 3.90 5.01 2.73
CA PHE A 88 3.94 4.05 1.65
C PHE A 88 2.62 3.28 1.61
N VAL A 89 1.79 3.62 0.62
CA VAL A 89 0.56 2.90 0.28
C VAL A 89 0.97 1.56 -0.30
N HIS A 90 1.21 0.58 0.57
CA HIS A 90 1.69 -0.72 0.17
C HIS A 90 0.54 -1.46 -0.51
N LEU A 91 0.57 -1.59 -1.83
CA LEU A 91 -0.42 -2.36 -2.57
C LEU A 91 -0.06 -3.85 -2.56
N HIS A 92 -1.04 -4.74 -2.37
CA HIS A 92 -0.80 -6.18 -2.43
C HIS A 92 -0.09 -6.56 -3.73
N LYS A 93 0.96 -7.38 -3.57
CA LYS A 93 1.71 -7.97 -4.69
C LYS A 93 2.39 -6.96 -5.62
N CYS A 94 2.59 -5.73 -5.16
CA CYS A 94 3.30 -4.67 -5.88
C CYS A 94 4.73 -4.45 -5.33
N GLY A 95 5.40 -5.53 -4.91
CA GLY A 95 6.79 -5.48 -4.43
C GLY A 95 7.01 -4.78 -3.08
N GLY A 96 5.96 -4.47 -2.32
CA GLY A 96 6.12 -3.66 -1.12
C GLY A 96 6.90 -4.32 0.02
N THR A 97 6.97 -5.65 0.12
CA THR A 97 7.89 -6.33 1.07
C THR A 97 9.35 -5.99 0.78
N THR A 98 9.72 -5.85 -0.50
CA THR A 98 11.06 -5.43 -0.91
C THR A 98 11.32 -3.99 -0.49
N VAL A 99 10.41 -3.07 -0.81
CA VAL A 99 10.52 -1.66 -0.41
C VAL A 99 10.58 -1.51 1.12
N GLU A 100 9.74 -2.24 1.85
CA GLU A 100 9.75 -2.23 3.32
C GLU A 100 11.09 -2.72 3.89
N SER A 101 11.74 -3.70 3.26
CA SER A 101 13.07 -4.14 3.69
C SER A 101 14.11 -3.03 3.60
N TYR A 102 14.02 -2.17 2.58
CA TYR A 102 14.89 -0.99 2.46
C TYR A 102 14.53 0.11 3.46
N PHE A 103 13.25 0.30 3.79
CA PHE A 103 12.88 1.18 4.89
C PHE A 103 13.44 0.71 6.24
N ARG A 104 13.39 -0.60 6.51
CA ARG A 104 14.00 -1.17 7.72
C ARG A 104 15.50 -0.94 7.74
N GLN A 105 16.17 -1.11 6.60
CA GLN A 105 17.61 -0.84 6.49
C GLN A 105 17.94 0.65 6.68
N ALA A 106 17.15 1.56 6.10
CA ALA A 106 17.41 2.99 6.11
C ALA A 106 17.07 3.66 7.45
N TYR A 107 15.97 3.25 8.09
CA TYR A 107 15.41 3.93 9.26
C TYR A 107 15.45 3.07 10.52
N GLY A 108 15.53 1.74 10.41
CA GLY A 108 15.44 0.82 11.55
C GLY A 108 13.99 0.55 11.98
N ASP A 109 13.77 -0.62 12.59
CA ASP A 109 12.42 -1.10 12.95
C ASP A 109 11.65 -0.17 13.90
N ALA A 110 12.36 0.59 14.74
CA ALA A 110 11.75 1.50 15.71
C ALA A 110 10.95 2.66 15.07
N PHE A 111 11.25 2.99 13.80
CA PHE A 111 10.62 4.12 13.11
C PHE A 111 9.55 3.69 12.10
N LEU A 112 9.39 2.38 11.90
CA LEU A 112 8.35 1.80 11.06
C LEU A 112 7.19 1.35 11.94
N VAL A 113 5.97 1.72 11.56
CA VAL A 113 4.78 1.17 12.22
C VAL A 113 4.84 -0.35 12.12
N PRO A 114 4.79 -1.11 13.22
CA PRO A 114 4.89 -2.57 13.16
C PRO A 114 3.68 -3.14 12.41
N ASP A 115 3.86 -4.30 11.78
CA ASP A 115 2.74 -5.05 11.26
C ASP A 115 2.03 -5.70 12.45
N THR A 116 0.93 -5.10 12.86
CA THR A 116 0.10 -5.65 13.93
C THR A 116 -0.87 -6.70 13.40
N GLY A 117 -1.02 -6.86 12.07
CA GLY A 117 -2.10 -7.64 11.46
C GLY A 117 -3.49 -7.00 11.62
N HIS A 118 -3.55 -5.73 12.05
CA HIS A 118 -4.77 -5.01 12.39
C HIS A 118 -5.32 -4.19 11.21
N GLU A 119 -5.04 -4.57 9.96
CA GLU A 119 -5.62 -3.87 8.80
C GLU A 119 -7.16 -3.89 8.85
N GLY A 120 -7.73 -4.99 9.34
CA GLY A 120 -9.15 -5.10 9.68
C GLY A 120 -9.57 -4.19 10.83
N GLU A 121 -8.86 -4.19 11.97
CA GLU A 121 -9.26 -3.35 13.11
C GLU A 121 -9.13 -1.84 12.82
N LEU A 122 -8.18 -1.45 11.95
CA LEU A 122 -8.03 -0.09 11.45
C LEU A 122 -9.18 0.32 10.55
N ARG A 123 -9.59 -0.57 9.64
CA ARG A 123 -10.81 -0.41 8.84
C ARG A 123 -12.02 -0.20 9.75
N ASP A 124 -12.20 -1.09 10.72
CA ASP A 124 -13.37 -1.09 11.60
C ASP A 124 -13.40 0.13 12.53
N ALA A 125 -12.24 0.58 13.06
CA ALA A 125 -12.15 1.77 13.90
C ALA A 125 -12.60 3.05 13.17
N LEU A 126 -12.32 3.13 11.87
CA LEU A 126 -12.62 4.30 11.06
C LEU A 126 -14.02 4.26 10.45
N VAL A 127 -14.51 3.07 10.06
CA VAL A 127 -15.90 2.89 9.64
C VAL A 127 -16.87 3.18 10.79
N VAL A 128 -16.56 2.70 12.00
CA VAL A 128 -17.42 2.89 13.19
C VAL A 128 -17.20 4.25 13.86
N GLN A 129 -16.29 5.09 13.34
CA GLN A 129 -15.91 6.40 13.90
C GLN A 129 -15.65 6.34 15.42
N ASN A 130 -15.07 5.24 15.90
CA ASN A 130 -14.91 5.01 17.33
C ASN A 130 -13.81 5.95 17.86
N LYS A 131 -14.22 7.08 18.47
CA LYS A 131 -13.32 8.14 18.97
C LYS A 131 -12.23 7.60 19.89
N ALA A 132 -12.55 6.63 20.76
CA ALA A 132 -11.57 6.04 21.67
C ALA A 132 -10.49 5.25 20.91
N ARG A 133 -10.89 4.44 19.93
CA ARG A 133 -9.96 3.71 19.06
C ARG A 133 -9.11 4.66 18.21
N ILE A 134 -9.70 5.73 17.66
CA ILE A 134 -8.96 6.74 16.90
C ILE A 134 -7.92 7.44 17.78
N ARG A 135 -8.28 7.82 19.03
CA ARG A 135 -7.30 8.39 19.98
C ARG A 135 -6.17 7.42 20.30
N ALA A 136 -6.48 6.15 20.57
CA ALA A 136 -5.48 5.13 20.84
C ALA A 136 -4.54 4.93 19.63
N LEU A 137 -5.10 4.92 18.43
CA LEU A 137 -4.34 4.83 17.19
C LEU A 137 -3.42 6.03 16.97
N ARG A 138 -3.90 7.26 17.21
CA ARG A 138 -3.07 8.47 17.14
C ARG A 138 -1.90 8.41 18.12
N ALA A 139 -2.16 8.01 19.36
CA ALA A 139 -1.11 7.82 20.37
C ALA A 139 -0.10 6.75 19.94
N PHE A 140 -0.58 5.63 19.42
CA PHE A 140 0.25 4.55 18.89
C PHE A 140 1.08 4.98 17.67
N ALA A 141 0.50 5.75 16.75
CA ALA A 141 1.11 6.19 15.50
C ALA A 141 2.14 7.32 15.68
N ARG A 142 2.10 8.03 16.81
CA ARG A 142 2.94 9.19 17.12
C ARG A 142 4.45 8.95 16.95
N PRO A 143 5.07 7.91 17.54
CA PRO A 143 6.52 7.69 17.46
C PRO A 143 7.01 7.24 16.08
N TYR A 144 6.12 6.76 15.20
CA TYR A 144 6.53 6.20 13.91
C TYR A 144 6.66 7.27 12.83
N ARG A 145 7.64 7.12 11.95
CA ARG A 145 7.91 8.05 10.84
C ARG A 145 7.50 7.49 9.49
N VAL A 146 7.49 6.16 9.37
CA VAL A 146 7.19 5.45 8.13
C VAL A 146 5.99 4.52 8.34
N PHE A 147 4.97 4.68 7.52
CA PHE A 147 3.77 3.86 7.44
C PHE A 147 3.85 3.06 6.14
N ALA A 148 4.25 1.79 6.22
CA ALA A 148 4.43 0.90 5.06
C ALA A 148 3.44 -0.27 5.11
N ARG A 149 2.14 0.00 4.96
CA ARG A 149 1.06 -0.97 5.24
C ARG A 149 0.01 -0.95 4.13
N HIS A 150 -0.90 -1.93 4.06
CA HIS A 150 -1.98 -1.95 3.05
C HIS A 150 -3.12 -0.96 3.37
N ILE A 151 -2.73 0.26 3.73
CA ILE A 151 -3.58 1.43 3.93
C ILE A 151 -3.98 2.02 2.57
N ALA A 152 -5.07 2.78 2.52
CA ALA A 152 -5.43 3.57 1.34
C ALA A 152 -4.89 5.00 1.46
N TYR A 153 -4.91 5.76 0.38
CA TYR A 153 -4.67 7.20 0.43
C TYR A 153 -5.64 7.89 1.40
N GLY A 154 -5.16 8.94 2.08
CA GLY A 154 -5.94 9.68 3.09
C GLY A 154 -5.74 9.21 4.53
N TYR A 155 -5.07 8.08 4.77
CA TYR A 155 -4.85 7.51 6.11
C TYR A 155 -4.13 8.45 7.09
N HIS A 156 -3.38 9.44 6.58
CA HIS A 156 -2.73 10.48 7.37
C HIS A 156 -3.70 11.27 8.28
N ALA A 157 -4.95 11.49 7.84
CA ALA A 157 -5.95 12.21 8.61
C ALA A 157 -6.34 11.45 9.89
N THR A 158 -6.38 10.12 9.82
CA THR A 158 -6.65 9.25 10.97
C THR A 158 -5.62 9.46 12.07
N VAL A 159 -4.35 9.51 11.68
CA VAL A 159 -3.20 9.58 12.61
C VAL A 159 -2.76 11.02 12.90
N ASP A 160 -3.58 12.00 12.54
CA ASP A 160 -3.36 13.43 12.79
C ASP A 160 -2.02 13.93 12.25
N CYS A 161 -1.68 13.51 11.03
CA CYS A 161 -0.47 13.93 10.36
C CYS A 161 -0.76 15.09 9.40
N ALA A 162 -0.35 16.30 9.78
CA ALA A 162 -0.52 17.51 8.98
C ALA A 162 0.37 17.56 7.71
N ARG A 163 1.52 16.88 7.70
CA ARG A 163 2.48 16.94 6.58
C ARG A 163 2.80 15.54 6.04
N PRO A 164 1.85 14.87 5.37
CA PRO A 164 2.13 13.55 4.80
C PRO A 164 3.02 13.66 3.55
N LEU A 165 3.87 12.66 3.37
CA LEU A 165 4.57 12.34 2.13
C LEU A 165 4.07 10.99 1.64
N TYR A 166 3.31 10.95 0.54
CA TYR A 166 2.78 9.71 -0.02
C TYR A 166 3.67 9.14 -1.10
N MET A 167 3.87 7.84 -1.05
CA MET A 167 4.44 7.07 -2.16
C MET A 167 3.72 5.74 -2.35
N THR A 168 3.88 5.15 -3.53
CA THR A 168 3.40 3.80 -3.84
C THR A 168 4.31 3.09 -4.84
N MET A 169 4.07 1.79 -4.98
CA MET A 169 4.54 0.97 -6.08
C MET A 169 3.32 0.40 -6.78
N LEU A 170 3.23 0.58 -8.09
CA LEU A 170 2.23 -0.06 -8.94
C LEU A 170 2.81 -1.31 -9.60
N ARG A 171 1.93 -2.16 -10.11
CA ARG A 171 2.30 -3.31 -10.92
C ARG A 171 1.34 -3.45 -12.07
N GLU A 172 1.80 -4.02 -13.18
CA GLU A 172 0.92 -4.38 -14.29
C GLU A 172 -0.24 -5.22 -13.73
N PRO A 173 -1.50 -4.79 -13.93
CA PRO A 173 -2.64 -5.35 -13.20
C PRO A 173 -2.82 -6.87 -13.34
N THR A 174 -2.62 -7.42 -14.53
CA THR A 174 -2.73 -8.87 -14.76
C THR A 174 -1.64 -9.62 -14.01
N ALA A 175 -0.39 -9.16 -14.10
CA ALA A 175 0.74 -9.69 -13.36
C ALA A 175 0.54 -9.60 -11.83
N ARG A 176 -0.15 -8.56 -11.34
CA ARG A 176 -0.55 -8.45 -9.93
C ARG A 176 -1.54 -9.56 -9.56
N LEU A 177 -2.59 -9.78 -10.35
CA LEU A 177 -3.60 -10.81 -10.10
C LEU A 177 -2.99 -12.22 -10.12
N LEU A 178 -2.14 -12.53 -11.09
CA LEU A 178 -1.40 -13.80 -11.15
C LEU A 178 -0.54 -14.01 -9.90
N SER A 179 0.14 -12.96 -9.45
CA SER A 179 0.94 -13.02 -8.22
C SER A 179 0.10 -13.20 -6.97
N LEU A 180 -1.10 -12.62 -6.93
CA LEU A 180 -2.06 -12.80 -5.84
C LEU A 180 -2.59 -14.23 -5.82
N TYR A 181 -3.00 -14.75 -6.98
CA TYR A 181 -3.40 -16.15 -7.16
C TYR A 181 -2.30 -17.09 -6.65
N GLY A 182 -1.07 -16.94 -7.14
CA GLY A 182 0.05 -17.79 -6.69
C GLY A 182 0.32 -17.69 -5.19
N TYR A 183 0.15 -16.50 -4.58
CA TYR A 183 0.28 -16.32 -3.15
C TYR A 183 -0.81 -17.06 -2.34
N LEU A 184 -2.06 -16.96 -2.77
CA LEU A 184 -3.20 -17.58 -2.10
C LEU A 184 -3.24 -19.11 -2.31
N MET A 185 -2.84 -19.58 -3.48
CA MET A 185 -2.88 -21.00 -3.83
C MET A 185 -1.66 -21.76 -3.35
N PHE A 186 -0.47 -21.17 -3.47
CA PHE A 186 0.80 -21.89 -3.32
C PHE A 186 1.71 -21.33 -2.21
N GLY A 187 1.49 -20.10 -1.77
CA GLY A 187 2.35 -19.43 -0.79
C GLY A 187 1.84 -19.44 0.66
N GLU A 188 2.37 -18.51 1.45
CA GLU A 188 1.93 -18.27 2.84
C GLU A 188 0.47 -17.82 2.95
N GLY A 189 -0.12 -17.38 1.82
CA GLY A 189 -1.51 -16.99 1.71
C GLY A 189 -2.49 -18.15 1.79
N LYS A 190 -2.03 -19.41 1.76
CA LYS A 190 -2.89 -20.61 1.83
C LYS A 190 -3.85 -20.62 3.02
N LYS A 191 -3.46 -20.03 4.16
CA LYS A 191 -4.34 -19.90 5.35
C LYS A 191 -5.54 -18.98 5.12
N TYR A 192 -5.45 -18.10 4.12
CA TYR A 192 -6.54 -17.24 3.67
C TYR A 192 -7.27 -17.82 2.47
N ARG A 193 -6.86 -19.00 1.98
CA ARG A 193 -7.46 -19.64 0.80
C ARG A 193 -8.92 -19.99 1.12
N ARG A 194 -9.83 -19.49 0.29
CA ARG A 194 -11.25 -19.88 0.26
C ARG A 194 -11.59 -20.70 -0.97
N PHE A 195 -10.59 -20.95 -1.81
CA PHE A 195 -10.69 -21.70 -3.04
C PHE A 195 -10.31 -23.17 -2.82
N PRO A 196 -10.90 -24.10 -3.59
CA PRO A 196 -10.40 -25.47 -3.70
C PRO A 196 -8.91 -25.47 -4.01
N ALA A 197 -8.14 -26.41 -3.44
CA ALA A 197 -6.69 -26.46 -3.58
C ALA A 197 -6.19 -26.53 -5.02
N ASN A 198 -7.03 -27.06 -5.90
CA ASN A 198 -6.82 -27.27 -7.32
C ASN A 198 -7.50 -26.21 -8.21
N ALA A 199 -8.06 -25.13 -7.63
CA ALA A 199 -8.69 -24.09 -8.42
C ALA A 199 -7.68 -23.47 -9.40
N THR A 200 -8.06 -23.42 -10.68
CA THR A 200 -7.34 -22.77 -11.76
C THR A 200 -7.37 -21.24 -11.61
N PHE A 201 -6.51 -20.53 -12.34
CA PHE A 201 -6.54 -19.07 -12.35
C PHE A 201 -7.86 -18.52 -12.91
N GLY A 202 -8.43 -19.17 -13.95
CA GLY A 202 -9.72 -18.77 -14.52
C GLY A 202 -10.89 -18.98 -13.55
N GLU A 203 -10.89 -20.05 -12.76
CA GLU A 203 -11.86 -20.23 -11.66
C GLU A 203 -11.67 -19.19 -10.56
N PHE A 204 -10.42 -18.87 -10.21
CA PHE A 204 -10.11 -17.82 -9.24
C PHE A 204 -10.65 -16.44 -9.66
N VAL A 205 -10.52 -16.09 -10.95
CA VAL A 205 -11.06 -14.86 -11.53
C VAL A 205 -12.60 -14.86 -11.53
N ARG A 206 -13.22 -15.95 -11.98
CA ARG A 206 -14.70 -16.05 -12.11
C ARG A 206 -15.44 -16.20 -10.79
N HIS A 207 -14.80 -16.71 -9.74
CA HIS A 207 -15.42 -16.86 -8.41
C HIS A 207 -15.84 -15.52 -7.78
N ARG A 208 -15.37 -14.38 -8.31
CA ARG A 208 -15.87 -13.06 -7.92
C ARG A 208 -17.35 -12.87 -8.31
N THR A 209 -17.76 -13.46 -9.42
CA THR A 209 -19.04 -13.14 -10.09
C THR A 209 -20.24 -13.83 -9.43
N THR A 210 -20.04 -14.88 -8.64
CA THR A 210 -21.14 -15.74 -8.16
C THR A 210 -21.69 -15.38 -6.78
N GLY A 211 -21.17 -14.37 -6.09
CA GLY A 211 -21.77 -13.78 -4.87
C GLY A 211 -21.87 -14.68 -3.62
N THR A 212 -21.51 -15.96 -3.70
CA THR A 212 -21.70 -16.95 -2.61
C THR A 212 -20.74 -16.82 -1.42
N CYS A 213 -19.83 -15.83 -1.42
CA CYS A 213 -18.89 -15.61 -0.32
C CYS A 213 -19.36 -14.61 0.76
N ALA A 214 -20.54 -14.00 0.60
CA ALA A 214 -21.05 -12.96 1.50
C ALA A 214 -21.42 -13.47 2.91
N GLU A 215 -21.76 -14.76 3.08
CA GLU A 215 -22.36 -15.26 4.33
C GLU A 215 -21.35 -15.74 5.38
N SER A 216 -20.07 -15.86 5.05
CA SER A 216 -19.03 -16.18 6.04
C SER A 216 -18.18 -14.95 6.33
N THR A 217 -18.34 -14.42 7.55
CA THR A 217 -17.78 -13.25 8.28
C THR A 217 -16.31 -12.83 8.08
N GLY A 218 -15.72 -13.07 6.90
CA GLY A 218 -14.38 -12.63 6.49
C GLY A 218 -14.14 -12.64 4.97
N GLY A 219 -15.18 -12.77 4.13
CA GLY A 219 -15.06 -12.93 2.66
C GLY A 219 -14.82 -11.65 1.86
N VAL A 220 -15.13 -10.51 2.46
CA VAL A 220 -15.04 -9.18 1.82
C VAL A 220 -13.60 -8.84 1.37
N TYR A 221 -12.59 -9.39 2.05
CA TYR A 221 -11.19 -9.07 1.77
C TYR A 221 -10.72 -9.56 0.39
N GLN A 222 -11.18 -10.74 -0.05
CA GLN A 222 -10.70 -11.33 -1.31
C GLN A 222 -11.29 -10.61 -2.52
N GLU A 223 -12.60 -10.36 -2.54
CA GLU A 223 -13.26 -9.67 -3.65
C GLU A 223 -12.67 -8.27 -3.90
N TYR A 224 -12.39 -7.54 -2.82
CA TYR A 224 -11.78 -6.22 -2.88
C TYR A 224 -10.37 -6.23 -3.51
N CYS A 225 -9.62 -7.31 -3.33
CA CYS A 225 -8.26 -7.43 -3.87
C CYS A 225 -8.22 -7.79 -5.37
N LEU A 226 -9.36 -8.16 -5.97
CA LEU A 226 -9.46 -8.56 -7.37
C LEU A 226 -9.73 -7.37 -8.29
N SER A 227 -10.85 -6.66 -8.09
CA SER A 227 -11.30 -5.64 -9.04
C SER A 227 -10.76 -4.25 -8.76
N ASN A 228 -9.92 -3.79 -9.68
CA ASN A 228 -9.31 -2.47 -9.76
C ASN A 228 -8.76 -2.00 -8.40
N TYR A 229 -8.10 -2.92 -7.70
CA TYR A 229 -7.61 -2.75 -6.35
C TYR A 229 -6.64 -1.56 -6.22
N GLN A 230 -5.75 -1.36 -7.20
CA GLN A 230 -4.78 -0.26 -7.15
C GLN A 230 -5.50 1.08 -7.21
N THR A 231 -6.45 1.22 -8.13
CA THR A 231 -7.32 2.38 -8.29
C THR A 231 -8.13 2.65 -7.04
N ARG A 232 -8.76 1.63 -6.47
CA ARG A 232 -9.52 1.75 -5.21
C ARG A 232 -8.65 2.27 -4.06
N LYS A 233 -7.46 1.70 -3.87
CA LYS A 233 -6.55 2.10 -2.79
C LYS A 233 -5.99 3.51 -2.95
N ILE A 234 -5.68 3.91 -4.18
CA ILE A 234 -5.12 5.23 -4.47
C ILE A 234 -6.21 6.32 -4.47
N CYS A 235 -7.43 6.03 -4.95
CA CYS A 235 -8.56 6.94 -4.75
C CYS A 235 -8.83 7.17 -3.25
N GLY A 236 -8.47 6.20 -2.40
CA GLY A 236 -8.37 6.43 -0.97
C GLY A 236 -9.64 6.08 -0.22
N TYR A 237 -9.64 6.53 1.04
CA TYR A 237 -10.04 5.68 2.14
C TYR A 237 -11.50 5.17 2.12
N TYR A 238 -12.46 5.82 1.45
CA TYR A 238 -13.86 5.38 1.49
C TYR A 238 -14.75 5.70 0.28
N ALA A 239 -14.18 6.10 -0.87
CA ALA A 239 -14.99 6.41 -2.05
C ALA A 239 -15.79 5.20 -2.60
N ILE A 240 -15.46 3.98 -2.16
CA ILE A 240 -16.17 2.75 -2.50
C ILE A 240 -16.22 1.82 -1.29
N LEU A 241 -17.04 2.15 -0.30
CA LEU A 241 -17.40 1.20 0.74
C LEU A 241 -18.19 0.03 0.10
N GLU A 242 -17.41 -0.96 -0.30
CA GLU A 242 -17.70 -2.40 -0.34
C GLU A 242 -18.70 -2.92 -1.38
N THR A 243 -19.41 -2.10 -2.16
CA THR A 243 -20.45 -2.63 -3.07
C THR A 243 -20.55 -2.04 -4.48
N ALA A 244 -19.98 -0.86 -4.76
CA ALA A 244 -20.03 -0.31 -6.12
C ALA A 244 -18.86 -0.84 -6.96
N GLU A 245 -19.16 -1.27 -8.19
CA GLU A 245 -18.13 -1.49 -9.21
C GLU A 245 -17.34 -0.20 -9.46
N PRO A 246 -16.01 -0.25 -9.60
CA PRO A 246 -15.21 0.94 -9.85
C PRO A 246 -15.63 1.59 -11.16
N SER A 247 -15.82 2.89 -11.11
CA SER A 247 -16.25 3.71 -12.23
C SER A 247 -15.11 4.58 -12.77
N GLU A 248 -15.37 5.29 -13.86
CA GLU A 248 -14.46 6.31 -14.38
C GLU A 248 -14.19 7.41 -13.34
N GLU A 249 -15.17 7.77 -12.49
CA GLU A 249 -14.98 8.73 -11.39
C GLU A 249 -13.99 8.20 -10.34
N THR A 250 -14.01 6.89 -10.07
CA THR A 250 -13.05 6.25 -9.17
C THR A 250 -11.64 6.37 -9.73
N PHE A 251 -11.48 6.11 -11.04
CA PHE A 251 -10.20 6.29 -11.73
C PHE A 251 -9.74 7.74 -11.67
N ARG A 252 -10.60 8.71 -12.00
CA ARG A 252 -10.26 10.14 -11.96
C ARG A 252 -9.85 10.60 -10.56
N CYS A 253 -10.53 10.11 -9.53
CA CYS A 253 -10.14 10.33 -8.13
C CYS A 253 -8.73 9.77 -7.84
N ALA A 254 -8.46 8.52 -8.21
CA ALA A 254 -7.15 7.91 -8.03
C ALA A 254 -6.06 8.65 -8.80
N ALA A 255 -6.31 9.06 -10.04
CA ALA A 255 -5.37 9.81 -10.86
C ALA A 255 -4.98 11.13 -10.20
N ARG A 256 -5.96 11.93 -9.74
CA ARG A 256 -5.68 13.18 -9.01
C ARG A 256 -4.91 12.96 -7.73
N HIS A 257 -5.19 11.89 -6.99
CA HIS A 257 -4.42 11.58 -5.79
C HIS A 257 -3.01 11.13 -6.14
N LEU A 258 -2.83 10.35 -7.20
CA LEU A 258 -1.51 9.90 -7.66
C LEU A 258 -0.61 11.09 -8.03
N ASP A 259 -1.18 12.16 -8.60
CA ASP A 259 -0.47 13.42 -8.86
C ASP A 259 0.09 14.09 -7.58
N LEU A 260 -0.47 13.78 -6.41
CA LEU A 260 -0.02 14.31 -5.11
C LEU A 260 1.05 13.43 -4.44
N PHE A 261 1.37 12.27 -5.01
CA PHE A 261 2.41 11.40 -4.47
C PHE A 261 3.76 12.00 -4.81
N PHE A 262 4.65 12.08 -3.83
CA PHE A 262 6.02 12.57 -4.10
C PHE A 262 6.82 11.55 -4.92
N PHE A 263 6.39 10.27 -4.90
CA PHE A 263 7.04 9.21 -5.65
C PHE A 263 6.05 8.10 -6.02
N VAL A 264 6.12 7.66 -7.27
CA VAL A 264 5.39 6.51 -7.80
C VAL A 264 6.37 5.64 -8.58
N GLY A 265 6.55 4.40 -8.15
CA GLY A 265 7.36 3.41 -8.87
C GLY A 265 6.51 2.30 -9.48
N THR A 266 7.12 1.47 -10.33
CA THR A 266 6.50 0.28 -10.93
C THR A 266 7.34 -0.96 -10.66
N VAL A 267 6.68 -2.12 -10.52
CA VAL A 267 7.38 -3.39 -10.26
C VAL A 267 8.19 -3.85 -11.48
N GLU A 268 7.67 -3.58 -12.67
CA GLU A 268 8.31 -3.90 -13.95
C GLU A 268 9.67 -3.18 -14.07
N ARG A 269 9.78 -2.00 -13.45
CA ARG A 269 10.98 -1.16 -13.39
C ARG A 269 11.49 -1.01 -11.95
N MET A 270 11.45 -2.10 -11.19
CA MET A 270 11.79 -2.09 -9.75
C MET A 270 13.18 -1.51 -9.47
N GLN A 271 14.18 -1.83 -10.29
CA GLN A 271 15.55 -1.34 -10.09
C GLN A 271 15.63 0.19 -10.27
N GLU A 272 15.06 0.72 -11.36
CA GLU A 272 14.99 2.16 -11.60
C GLU A 272 14.17 2.86 -10.50
N SER A 273 13.04 2.27 -10.11
CA SER A 273 12.18 2.76 -9.04
C SER A 273 12.91 2.86 -7.70
N LEU A 274 13.60 1.79 -7.29
CA LEU A 274 14.36 1.78 -6.03
C LEU A 274 15.53 2.76 -6.06
N CYS A 275 16.24 2.85 -7.19
CA CYS A 275 17.30 3.82 -7.38
C CYS A 275 16.79 5.27 -7.22
N ALA A 276 15.73 5.63 -7.95
CA ALA A 276 15.12 6.95 -7.87
C ALA A 276 14.66 7.27 -6.45
N LEU A 277 13.97 6.32 -5.80
CA LEU A 277 13.52 6.46 -4.42
C LEU A 277 14.69 6.64 -3.44
N GLY A 278 15.77 5.87 -3.62
CA GLY A 278 16.98 5.98 -2.82
C GLY A 278 17.65 7.34 -2.95
N HIS A 279 17.69 7.90 -4.16
CA HIS A 279 18.22 9.23 -4.40
C HIS A 279 17.36 10.29 -3.69
N LEU A 280 16.04 10.27 -3.90
CA LEU A 280 15.09 11.20 -3.27
C LEU A 280 15.17 11.16 -1.74
N LEU A 281 15.21 9.95 -1.16
CA LEU A 281 15.29 9.76 0.29
C LEU A 281 16.71 9.81 0.84
N GLN A 282 17.72 10.10 0.01
CA GLN A 282 19.13 10.15 0.39
C GLN A 282 19.59 8.89 1.15
N TRP A 283 19.26 7.72 0.63
CA TRP A 283 19.77 6.44 1.13
C TRP A 283 21.23 6.29 0.71
N ARG A 284 22.05 5.74 1.61
CA ARG A 284 23.51 5.59 1.43
C ARG A 284 23.95 4.17 1.11
N PHE A 285 23.04 3.31 0.65
CA PHE A 285 23.33 1.92 0.34
C PHE A 285 22.94 1.59 -1.11
N SER A 286 23.65 0.63 -1.69
CA SER A 286 23.38 0.11 -3.02
C SER A 286 22.20 -0.87 -3.01
N PHE A 287 21.41 -0.85 -4.07
CA PHE A 287 20.32 -1.80 -4.27
C PHE A 287 20.81 -3.03 -5.00
N ASP A 288 20.72 -4.21 -4.37
CA ASP A 288 20.83 -5.47 -5.10
C ASP A 288 19.46 -5.90 -5.61
N ALA A 289 19.15 -5.51 -6.85
CA ALA A 289 17.88 -5.83 -7.48
C ALA A 289 17.80 -7.29 -7.98
N LYS A 290 18.84 -8.13 -7.80
CA LYS A 290 18.86 -9.51 -8.30
C LYS A 290 17.87 -10.46 -7.60
N LYS A 291 17.04 -9.97 -6.68
CA LYS A 291 15.94 -10.76 -6.14
C LYS A 291 14.95 -11.09 -7.27
N LYS A 292 14.98 -12.34 -7.72
CA LYS A 292 14.10 -12.90 -8.74
C LYS A 292 12.66 -12.47 -8.49
N LEU A 293 12.11 -11.69 -9.41
CA LEU A 293 10.66 -11.62 -9.58
C LEU A 293 10.23 -13.02 -9.98
N ASN A 294 9.37 -13.67 -9.19
CA ASN A 294 8.83 -14.98 -9.56
C ASN A 294 7.96 -14.80 -10.81
N PRO A 295 8.40 -15.25 -12.00
CA PRO A 295 7.56 -15.25 -13.18
C PRO A 295 6.66 -16.47 -13.03
N SER A 296 5.42 -16.25 -12.60
CA SER A 296 4.44 -17.31 -12.56
C SER A 296 3.83 -17.47 -13.95
N ALA A 297 4.30 -18.47 -14.70
CA ALA A 297 3.66 -18.90 -15.94
C ALA A 297 2.32 -19.57 -15.58
N HIS A 298 1.21 -18.99 -16.04
CA HIS A 298 -0.13 -19.55 -15.85
C HIS A 298 -0.83 -19.62 -17.20
N ALA A 299 -1.69 -20.62 -17.37
CA ALA A 299 -2.48 -20.82 -18.59
C ALA A 299 -3.38 -19.61 -18.85
N ALA A 300 -3.58 -19.29 -20.13
CA ALA A 300 -4.40 -18.17 -20.57
C ALA A 300 -5.83 -18.27 -20.03
N THR A 301 -6.25 -17.25 -19.27
CA THR A 301 -7.68 -16.94 -19.05
C THR A 301 -8.15 -16.10 -20.24
N THR A 302 -9.45 -16.12 -20.54
CA THR A 302 -10.03 -15.26 -21.57
C THR A 302 -9.87 -13.79 -21.19
N ASP A 303 -9.50 -12.94 -22.15
CA ASP A 303 -9.21 -11.52 -21.90
C ASP A 303 -10.43 -10.74 -21.35
N GLU A 304 -11.65 -11.17 -21.68
CA GLU A 304 -12.90 -10.49 -21.29
C GLU A 304 -13.18 -10.56 -19.78
N ASP A 305 -12.97 -11.74 -19.17
CA ASP A 305 -13.12 -11.94 -17.72
C ASP A 305 -12.09 -11.13 -16.92
N LEU A 306 -10.94 -10.83 -17.51
CA LEU A 306 -9.92 -10.01 -16.85
C LEU A 306 -10.19 -8.52 -17.00
N GLU A 307 -10.70 -8.08 -18.16
CA GLU A 307 -10.79 -6.66 -18.49
C GLU A 307 -11.59 -5.85 -17.46
N HIS A 308 -12.75 -6.34 -17.04
CA HIS A 308 -13.57 -5.64 -16.05
C HIS A 308 -12.87 -5.51 -14.67
N LEU A 309 -12.01 -6.48 -14.33
CA LEU A 309 -11.23 -6.47 -13.09
C LEU A 309 -10.06 -5.51 -13.11
N VAL A 310 -9.53 -5.17 -14.29
CA VAL A 310 -8.25 -4.46 -14.37
C VAL A 310 -8.26 -3.18 -15.20
N ARG A 311 -9.33 -2.86 -15.94
CA ARG A 311 -9.38 -1.72 -16.87
C ARG A 311 -8.89 -0.40 -16.26
N TRP A 312 -9.30 -0.11 -15.03
CA TRP A 312 -8.92 1.13 -14.35
C TRP A 312 -7.53 1.06 -13.76
N ASP A 313 -7.15 -0.10 -13.23
CA ASP A 313 -5.79 -0.32 -12.76
C ASP A 313 -4.79 -0.22 -13.92
N ARG A 314 -5.16 -0.61 -15.14
CA ARG A 314 -4.31 -0.49 -16.32
C ARG A 314 -4.11 0.97 -16.69
N LYS A 315 -5.19 1.76 -16.74
CA LYS A 315 -5.09 3.22 -16.93
C LYS A 315 -4.22 3.89 -15.85
N LEU A 316 -4.42 3.52 -14.58
CA LEU A 316 -3.64 4.05 -13.46
C LEU A 316 -2.18 3.63 -13.51
N TRP A 317 -1.89 2.38 -13.90
CA TRP A 317 -0.53 1.87 -14.05
C TRP A 317 0.24 2.66 -15.12
N HIS A 318 -0.36 2.89 -16.30
CA HIS A 318 0.25 3.74 -17.33
C HIS A 318 0.49 5.18 -16.84
N LEU A 319 -0.43 5.74 -16.06
CA LEU A 319 -0.21 7.05 -15.43
C LEU A 319 0.99 7.00 -14.48
N GLY A 320 1.07 6.01 -13.60
CA GLY A 320 2.17 5.86 -12.66
C GLY A 320 3.53 5.61 -13.33
N ASP A 321 3.57 4.88 -14.44
CA ASP A 321 4.81 4.70 -15.22
C ASP A 321 5.30 6.02 -15.82
N ARG A 322 4.38 6.89 -16.29
CA ARG A 322 4.75 8.25 -16.71
C ARG A 322 5.28 9.11 -15.56
N HIS A 323 4.71 9.00 -14.36
CA HIS A 323 5.26 9.68 -13.17
C HIS A 323 6.68 9.21 -12.84
N LEU A 324 6.96 7.92 -13.02
CA LEU A 324 8.30 7.37 -12.86
C LEU A 324 9.27 7.97 -13.89
N ASP A 325 8.87 8.05 -15.16
CA ASP A 325 9.69 8.68 -16.21
C ASP A 325 9.96 10.16 -15.95
N GLU A 326 8.97 10.91 -15.47
CA GLU A 326 9.14 12.29 -15.02
C GLU A 326 10.17 12.38 -13.89
N THR A 327 10.04 11.50 -12.88
CA THR A 327 10.96 11.44 -11.76
C THR A 327 12.39 11.16 -12.23
N LEU A 328 12.58 10.15 -13.08
CA LEU A 328 13.88 9.74 -13.59
C LEU A 328 14.55 10.83 -14.42
N ARG A 329 13.79 11.56 -15.25
CA ARG A 329 14.31 12.71 -16.01
C ARG A 329 14.81 13.85 -15.12
N GLY A 330 14.24 14.00 -13.92
CA GLY A 330 14.68 14.99 -12.94
C GLY A 330 15.94 14.60 -12.17
N LEU A 331 16.43 13.36 -12.29
CA LEU A 331 17.62 12.90 -11.58
C LEU A 331 18.91 13.22 -12.35
N PRO A 332 20.05 13.44 -11.66
CA PRO A 332 21.34 13.57 -12.32
C PRO A 332 21.63 12.36 -13.23
N ALA A 333 22.22 12.63 -14.40
CA ALA A 333 22.64 11.57 -15.32
C ALA A 333 23.52 10.54 -14.61
N GLY A 334 23.25 9.25 -14.86
CA GLY A 334 23.99 8.14 -14.25
C GLY A 334 23.53 7.74 -12.85
N THR A 335 22.56 8.44 -12.22
CA THR A 335 22.03 8.07 -10.89
C THR A 335 21.58 6.61 -10.82
N CYS A 336 20.94 6.12 -11.90
CA CYS A 336 20.45 4.74 -12.01
C CYS A 336 21.22 3.89 -13.02
N ALA A 337 22.40 4.33 -13.44
CA ALA A 337 23.28 3.46 -14.20
C ALA A 337 23.54 2.21 -13.35
N PRO A 338 23.37 0.99 -13.90
CA PRO A 338 23.85 -0.19 -13.21
C PRO A 338 25.31 0.07 -12.85
N PRO A 339 25.76 -0.31 -11.65
CA PRO A 339 27.17 -0.17 -11.32
C PRO A 339 27.95 -0.77 -12.49
N ALA A 340 28.81 0.05 -13.11
CA ALA A 340 29.74 -0.44 -14.13
C ALA A 340 30.30 -1.75 -13.59
N ALA A 341 30.36 -2.80 -14.40
CA ALA A 341 30.75 -4.14 -13.97
C ALA A 341 32.20 -4.13 -13.46
N SER A 342 32.44 -3.49 -12.33
CA SER A 342 33.72 -3.33 -11.69
C SER A 342 33.94 -4.65 -10.99
N GLN A 343 34.85 -5.42 -11.58
CA GLN A 343 35.59 -6.53 -11.01
C GLN A 343 35.24 -6.73 -9.54
N ARG A 344 34.32 -7.67 -9.27
CA ARG A 344 34.03 -8.06 -7.89
C ARG A 344 35.38 -8.38 -7.25
N PRO A 345 35.80 -7.70 -6.16
CA PRO A 345 36.99 -8.13 -5.47
C PRO A 345 36.77 -9.60 -5.12
N HIS A 346 37.67 -10.47 -5.60
CA HIS A 346 37.70 -11.87 -5.17
C HIS A 346 37.80 -11.84 -3.64
N LEU A 347 36.66 -12.02 -2.96
CA LEU A 347 36.63 -12.29 -1.53
C LEU A 347 37.31 -13.64 -1.36
N LYS A 348 38.64 -13.61 -1.15
CA LYS A 348 39.41 -14.77 -0.71
C LYS A 348 38.81 -15.21 0.62
N GLY A 349 38.42 -16.49 0.67
CA GLY A 349 37.73 -17.09 1.79
C GLY A 349 38.47 -16.91 3.12
N ARG A 350 37.66 -16.79 4.17
CA ARG A 350 38.04 -17.16 5.54
C ARG A 350 37.12 -18.26 6.01
#